data_AF-C5MFY1-F1
#
_entry.id   AF-C5MFY1-F1
#
_cell.length_a   1.000
_cell.length_b   1.000
_cell.length_c   1.000
_cell.angle_alpha   90.00
_cell.angle_beta   90.00
_cell.angle_gamma   90.00
#
_symmetry.space_group_name_H-M   'P 1'
#
loop_
_entity.id
_entity.type
_entity.pdbx_description
1 polymer ?
#
loop_
_entity_poly.entity_id
_entity_poly.type
_entity_poly.pdbx_seq_one_letter_code
_entity_poly.pdbx_strand_id
1 'polypeptide(L)'
;MTDINPSIKSDILSRLESLKAKRKEAQKLNRQELFQYTKNQRIASIKSKKEKEKESNHYNEYEDDNKESHSKKWHIQKKSDGSANFNDLAESTYYKRIDKLKVDKESYKNQKELLLNQQDSGKDKSSSIVDVSNHPDAETKVEVVRFLSDINDKRMKRRRNAKDEEVVDNFINEKNKQFNMKLNRQINK
;
A
#
# COMPACT_ATOMS: atom_id res chain seq x y z
N MET A 1 -35.42 14.17 -53.77
CA MET A 1 -34.00 13.75 -53.66
C MET A 1 -33.16 14.92 -54.13
N THR A 2 -32.45 15.60 -53.24
CA THR A 2 -31.63 16.76 -53.60
C THR A 2 -30.23 16.27 -53.97
N ASP A 3 -29.96 16.19 -55.27
CA ASP A 3 -28.64 15.87 -55.78
C ASP A 3 -27.68 17.02 -55.45
N ILE A 4 -26.88 16.82 -54.40
CA ILE A 4 -25.84 17.76 -54.00
C ILE A 4 -24.84 17.89 -55.16
N ASN A 5 -24.63 19.13 -55.57
CA ASN A 5 -23.76 19.54 -56.68
C ASN A 5 -22.36 18.88 -56.57
N PRO A 6 -21.84 18.20 -57.61
CA PRO A 6 -20.60 17.43 -57.54
C PRO A 6 -19.37 18.24 -57.09
N SER A 7 -19.33 19.54 -57.40
CA SER A 7 -18.27 20.46 -56.94
C SER A 7 -18.25 20.64 -55.40
N ILE A 8 -19.44 20.71 -54.78
CA ILE A 8 -19.56 20.82 -53.32
C ILE A 8 -19.11 19.50 -52.65
N LYS A 9 -19.37 18.36 -53.28
CA LYS A 9 -18.92 17.05 -52.79
C LYS A 9 -17.39 16.93 -52.80
N SER A 10 -16.71 17.41 -53.85
CA SER A 10 -15.24 17.39 -53.90
C SER A 10 -14.61 18.28 -52.83
N ASP A 11 -15.17 19.45 -52.56
CA ASP A 11 -14.67 20.36 -51.51
C ASP A 11 -14.86 19.79 -50.10
N ILE A 12 -15.98 19.09 -49.86
CA ILE A 12 -16.21 18.41 -48.58
C ILE A 12 -15.20 17.28 -48.39
N LEU A 13 -14.91 16.51 -49.44
CA LEU A 13 -13.95 15.41 -49.39
C LEU A 13 -12.52 15.90 -49.15
N SER A 14 -12.09 16.96 -49.85
CA SER A 14 -10.76 17.55 -49.67
C SER A 14 -10.59 18.14 -48.26
N ARG A 15 -11.63 18.82 -47.75
CA ARG A 15 -11.66 19.31 -46.37
C ARG A 15 -11.57 18.17 -45.36
N LEU A 16 -12.29 17.08 -45.57
CA LEU A 16 -12.26 15.91 -44.69
C LEU A 16 -10.88 15.26 -44.66
N GLU A 17 -10.21 15.16 -45.81
CA GLU A 17 -8.84 14.66 -45.90
C GLU A 17 -7.85 15.56 -45.15
N SER A 18 -7.96 16.89 -45.30
CA SER A 18 -7.17 17.86 -44.54
C SER A 18 -7.36 17.71 -43.02
N LEU A 19 -8.59 17.46 -42.56
CA LEU A 19 -8.91 17.26 -41.15
C LEU A 19 -8.35 15.94 -40.63
N LYS A 20 -8.38 14.87 -41.43
CA LYS A 20 -7.75 13.59 -41.10
C LYS A 20 -6.23 13.73 -40.96
N ALA A 21 -5.59 14.49 -41.85
CA ALA A 21 -4.16 14.78 -41.78
C ALA A 21 -3.80 15.54 -40.49
N LYS A 22 -4.51 16.64 -40.22
CA LYS A 22 -4.34 17.43 -38.97
C LYS A 22 -4.55 16.59 -37.72
N ARG A 23 -5.54 15.68 -37.72
CA ARG A 23 -5.78 14.76 -36.60
C ARG A 23 -4.59 13.83 -36.37
N LYS A 24 -4.01 13.27 -37.44
CA LYS A 24 -2.84 12.38 -37.35
C LYS A 24 -1.60 13.13 -36.84
N GLU A 25 -1.37 14.35 -37.32
CA GLU A 25 -0.27 15.19 -36.86
C GLU A 25 -0.40 15.54 -35.38
N ALA A 26 -1.57 16.00 -34.94
CA ALA A 26 -1.84 16.30 -33.54
C ALA A 26 -1.66 15.06 -32.64
N GLN A 27 -2.12 13.88 -33.08
CA GLN A 27 -1.90 12.62 -32.36
C GLN A 27 -0.41 12.27 -32.25
N LYS A 28 0.37 12.52 -33.30
CA LYS A 28 1.82 12.28 -33.29
C LYS A 28 2.53 13.21 -32.31
N LEU A 29 2.20 14.51 -32.32
CA LEU A 29 2.74 15.50 -31.38
C LEU A 29 2.38 15.15 -29.94
N ASN A 30 1.11 14.84 -29.65
CA ASN A 30 0.67 14.43 -28.31
C ASN A 30 1.45 13.19 -27.80
N ARG A 31 1.72 12.23 -28.69
CA ARG A 31 2.49 11.03 -28.32
C ARG A 31 3.95 11.36 -28.01
N GLN A 32 4.55 12.30 -28.75
CA GLN A 32 5.91 12.77 -28.49
C GLN A 32 6.00 13.54 -27.17
N GLU A 33 5.05 14.44 -26.91
CA GLU A 33 4.98 15.19 -25.65
C GLU A 33 4.81 14.27 -24.44
N LEU A 34 3.92 13.29 -24.53
CA LEU A 34 3.71 12.30 -23.47
C LEU A 34 5.00 11.50 -23.19
N PHE A 35 5.75 11.14 -24.24
CA PHE A 35 7.02 10.45 -24.09
C PHE A 35 8.07 11.33 -23.40
N GLN A 36 8.18 12.60 -23.77
CA GLN A 36 9.10 13.54 -23.11
C GLN A 36 8.72 13.78 -21.65
N TYR A 37 7.43 13.96 -21.37
CA TYR A 37 6.91 14.15 -20.02
C TYR A 37 7.23 12.95 -19.11
N THR A 38 6.96 11.73 -19.57
CA THR A 38 7.24 10.50 -18.80
C THR A 38 8.74 10.29 -18.58
N LYS A 39 9.58 10.60 -19.59
CA LYS A 39 11.04 10.59 -19.47
C LYS A 39 11.53 11.59 -18.42
N ASN A 40 11.02 12.82 -18.43
CA ASN A 40 11.39 13.86 -17.48
C ASN A 40 10.97 13.51 -16.05
N GLN A 41 9.78 12.94 -15.86
CA GLN A 41 9.35 12.43 -14.55
C GLN A 41 10.28 11.34 -14.02
N ARG A 42 10.72 10.41 -14.87
CA ARG A 42 11.67 9.35 -14.48
C ARG A 42 13.04 9.91 -14.10
N ILE A 43 13.51 10.93 -14.81
CA ILE A 43 14.79 11.59 -14.48
C ILE A 43 14.67 12.33 -13.14
N ALA A 44 13.55 13.04 -12.90
CA ALA A 44 13.30 13.75 -11.65
C ALA A 44 13.24 12.79 -10.44
N SER A 45 12.57 11.64 -10.58
CA SER A 45 12.50 10.65 -9.49
C SER A 45 13.86 10.02 -9.17
N ILE A 46 14.69 9.75 -10.18
CA ILE A 46 16.06 9.25 -9.99
C ILE A 46 16.94 10.30 -9.29
N LYS A 47 16.83 11.59 -9.65
CA LYS A 47 17.57 12.67 -8.99
C LYS A 47 17.17 12.83 -7.52
N SER A 48 15.86 12.87 -7.24
CA SER A 48 15.35 12.94 -5.86
C SER A 48 15.80 11.75 -5.01
N LYS A 49 15.86 10.53 -5.59
CA LYS A 49 16.35 9.35 -4.86
C LYS A 49 17.85 9.47 -4.52
N LYS A 50 18.68 9.96 -5.46
CA LYS A 50 20.11 10.18 -5.22
C LYS A 50 20.39 11.27 -4.18
N GLU A 51 19.57 12.32 -4.12
CA GLU A 51 19.69 13.37 -3.09
C GLU A 51 19.37 12.81 -1.70
N LYS A 52 18.30 12.01 -1.56
CA LYS A 52 17.97 11.34 -0.29
C LYS A 52 19.04 10.37 0.18
N GLU A 53 19.68 9.64 -0.74
CA GLU A 53 20.79 8.74 -0.40
C GLU A 53 22.04 9.51 0.08
N LYS A 54 22.29 10.72 -0.45
CA LYS A 54 23.39 11.58 0.01
C LYS A 54 23.10 12.20 1.39
N GLU A 55 21.88 12.64 1.65
CA GLU A 55 21.48 13.16 2.97
C GLU A 55 21.50 12.06 4.04
N SER A 56 21.08 10.84 3.70
CA SER A 56 21.11 9.70 4.63
C SER A 56 22.53 9.25 5.02
N ASN A 57 23.53 9.46 4.16
CA ASN A 57 24.92 9.12 4.45
C ASN A 57 25.64 10.18 5.27
N HIS A 58 25.13 11.42 5.33
CA HIS A 58 25.73 12.48 6.15
C HIS A 58 25.38 12.35 7.65
N TYR A 59 24.28 11.69 7.99
CA TYR A 59 23.76 11.63 9.36
C TYR A 59 24.22 10.44 10.22
N ASN A 60 25.11 9.57 9.72
CA ASN A 60 25.54 8.34 10.42
C ASN A 60 26.96 8.40 11.02
N GLU A 61 27.60 9.58 11.11
CA GLU A 61 28.98 9.70 11.60
C GLU A 61 29.12 10.19 13.07
N TYR A 62 28.02 10.45 13.79
CA TYR A 62 28.09 10.79 15.21
C TYR A 62 26.95 10.15 16.00
N GLU A 63 27.27 9.09 16.75
CA GLU A 63 26.82 8.80 18.13
C GLU A 63 27.15 7.33 18.48
N ASP A 64 28.43 7.09 18.78
CA ASP A 64 28.90 5.98 19.62
C ASP A 64 29.19 6.60 21.00
N ASP A 65 28.26 6.44 21.95
CA ASP A 65 28.46 6.50 23.41
C ASP A 65 27.12 6.76 24.13
N ASN A 66 26.33 5.71 24.37
CA ASN A 66 25.52 5.56 25.60
C ASN A 66 24.82 4.20 25.67
N LYS A 67 25.54 3.23 26.24
CA LYS A 67 25.04 1.92 26.64
C LYS A 67 24.33 2.01 27.99
N GLU A 68 23.12 2.58 28.09
CA GLU A 68 22.29 2.42 29.32
C GLU A 68 20.84 2.93 29.21
N SER A 69 20.02 2.41 28.26
CA SER A 69 18.56 2.67 28.30
C SER A 69 17.70 1.73 27.44
N HIS A 70 17.98 0.43 27.40
CA HIS A 70 17.35 -0.45 26.41
C HIS A 70 15.87 -0.85 26.66
N SER A 71 15.19 -0.37 27.70
CA SER A 71 13.83 -0.87 28.02
C SER A 71 12.65 0.06 27.74
N LYS A 72 12.83 1.34 27.37
CA LYS A 72 11.67 2.29 27.32
C LYS A 72 11.52 3.20 26.08
N LYS A 73 12.36 3.10 25.05
CA LYS A 73 12.29 4.01 23.86
C LYS A 73 11.77 3.39 22.55
N TRP A 74 11.18 2.19 22.57
CA TRP A 74 10.79 1.48 21.32
C TRP A 74 9.51 1.99 20.62
N HIS A 75 8.83 3.00 21.16
CA HIS A 75 7.65 3.59 20.50
C HIS A 75 7.79 5.10 20.30
N ILE A 76 8.91 5.53 19.69
CA ILE A 76 8.88 6.81 18.99
C ILE A 76 7.88 6.62 17.84
N GLN A 77 6.70 7.22 17.96
CA GLN A 77 5.70 7.25 16.89
C GLN A 77 6.28 8.05 15.72
N LYS A 78 7.11 7.42 14.90
CA LYS A 78 7.49 7.97 13.61
C LYS A 78 6.19 8.11 12.82
N LYS A 79 5.77 9.36 12.61
CA LYS A 79 4.68 9.65 11.69
C LYS A 79 5.13 9.10 10.34
N SER A 80 4.45 8.04 9.88
CA SER A 80 4.71 7.46 8.57
C SER A 80 4.33 8.52 7.56
N ASP A 81 5.33 9.18 6.99
CA ASP A 81 5.14 10.00 5.83
C ASP A 81 4.72 9.04 4.70
N GLY A 82 3.56 9.30 4.13
CA GLY A 82 2.79 8.30 3.41
C GLY A 82 3.60 7.61 2.31
N SER A 83 3.63 6.28 2.37
CA SER A 83 4.08 5.35 1.32
C SER A 83 5.59 5.21 1.07
N ALA A 84 6.11 3.99 1.29
CA ALA A 84 7.04 3.35 0.35
C ALA A 84 7.29 1.87 0.66
N ASN A 85 7.29 1.44 1.93
CA ASN A 85 7.76 0.11 2.29
C ASN A 85 6.67 -0.81 2.84
N PHE A 86 6.37 -1.88 2.09
CA PHE A 86 5.44 -2.92 2.54
C PHE A 86 6.01 -3.71 3.73
N ASN A 87 7.32 -3.83 3.85
CA ASN A 87 7.96 -4.51 4.97
C ASN A 87 7.78 -3.72 6.27
N ASP A 88 8.07 -2.43 6.28
CA ASP A 88 7.86 -1.57 7.45
C ASP A 88 6.36 -1.49 7.83
N LEU A 89 5.48 -1.51 6.83
CA LEU A 89 4.04 -1.60 7.08
C LEU A 89 3.68 -2.93 7.74
N ALA A 90 4.17 -4.05 7.20
CA ALA A 90 3.93 -5.38 7.76
C ALA A 90 4.46 -5.47 9.20
N GLU A 91 5.70 -5.05 9.43
CA GLU A 91 6.35 -5.00 10.74
C GLU A 91 5.56 -4.15 11.74
N SER A 92 5.21 -2.91 11.37
CA SER A 92 4.44 -2.04 12.26
C SER A 92 3.04 -2.60 12.56
N THR A 93 2.42 -3.29 11.60
CA THR A 93 1.14 -3.98 11.83
C THR A 93 1.32 -5.20 12.72
N TYR A 94 2.43 -5.93 12.61
CA TYR A 94 2.75 -7.07 13.45
C TYR A 94 2.92 -6.64 14.92
N TYR A 95 3.77 -5.65 15.19
CA TYR A 95 3.98 -5.16 16.55
C TYR A 95 2.69 -4.66 17.21
N LYS A 96 1.90 -3.84 16.49
CA LYS A 96 0.59 -3.35 16.98
C LYS A 96 -0.38 -4.46 17.37
N ARG A 97 -0.19 -5.67 16.83
CA ARG A 97 -1.07 -6.82 17.07
C ARG A 97 -0.57 -7.67 18.22
N ILE A 98 0.71 -8.00 18.25
CA ILE A 98 1.29 -8.80 19.34
C ILE A 98 1.25 -8.05 20.67
N ASP A 99 1.38 -6.73 20.68
CA ASP A 99 1.32 -5.91 21.91
C ASP A 99 -0.03 -6.05 22.63
N LYS A 100 -1.09 -6.38 21.90
CA LYS A 100 -2.44 -6.56 22.44
C LYS A 100 -2.75 -8.01 22.81
N LEU A 101 -1.88 -8.94 22.43
CA LEU A 101 -2.07 -10.36 22.70
C LEU A 101 -1.70 -10.64 24.16
N LYS A 102 -2.63 -11.19 24.92
CA LYS A 102 -2.37 -11.67 26.29
C LYS A 102 -1.94 -13.12 26.20
N VAL A 103 -0.75 -13.43 26.71
CA VAL A 103 -0.23 -14.81 26.74
C VAL A 103 -0.61 -15.44 28.07
N ASP A 104 -1.31 -16.56 28.02
CA ASP A 104 -1.54 -17.41 29.19
C ASP A 104 -0.26 -18.19 29.52
N LYS A 105 0.38 -17.79 30.62
CA LYS A 105 1.63 -18.39 31.08
C LYS A 105 1.41 -19.77 31.71
N GLU A 106 0.24 -20.05 32.26
CA GLU A 106 -0.05 -21.30 32.97
C GLU A 106 -0.26 -22.43 31.96
N SER A 107 -1.14 -22.20 30.98
CA SER A 107 -1.34 -23.14 29.87
C SER A 107 -0.02 -23.45 29.13
N TYR A 108 0.82 -22.43 28.91
CA TYR A 108 2.14 -22.63 28.30
C TYR A 108 3.06 -23.53 29.13
N LYS A 109 3.12 -23.36 30.46
CA LYS A 109 3.93 -24.21 31.34
C LYS A 109 3.45 -25.66 31.30
N ASN A 110 2.15 -25.89 31.35
CA ASN A 110 1.56 -27.22 31.31
C ASN A 110 1.89 -27.93 29.99
N GLN A 111 1.76 -27.23 28.85
CA GLN A 111 2.12 -27.77 27.54
C GLN A 111 3.63 -28.07 27.44
N LYS A 112 4.47 -27.20 27.99
CA LYS A 112 5.93 -27.39 28.00
C LYS A 112 6.32 -28.62 28.82
N GLU A 113 5.72 -28.82 29.98
CA GLU A 113 5.97 -30.01 30.82
C GLU A 113 5.53 -31.30 30.14
N LEU A 114 4.37 -31.31 29.47
CA LEU A 114 3.91 -32.46 28.68
C LEU A 114 4.89 -32.84 27.58
N LEU A 115 5.44 -31.85 26.86
CA LEU A 115 6.43 -32.10 25.81
C LEU A 115 7.75 -32.64 26.37
N LEU A 116 8.20 -32.14 27.53
CA LEU A 116 9.40 -32.64 28.20
C LEU A 116 9.22 -34.10 28.65
N ASN A 117 8.09 -34.43 29.29
CA ASN A 117 7.81 -35.79 29.75
C ASN A 117 7.69 -36.80 28.59
N GLN A 118 7.22 -36.36 27.42
CA GLN A 118 7.19 -37.20 26.22
C GLN A 118 8.59 -37.48 25.67
N GLN A 119 9.54 -36.54 25.78
CA GLN A 119 10.92 -36.75 25.35
C GLN A 119 11.67 -37.79 26.20
N ASP A 120 11.37 -37.88 27.50
CA ASP A 120 12.03 -38.84 28.41
C ASP A 120 11.54 -40.29 28.20
N SER A 121 10.43 -40.49 27.47
CA SER A 121 9.84 -41.81 27.19
C SER A 121 10.51 -42.61 26.06
N GLY A 122 11.65 -42.16 25.55
CA GLY A 122 12.53 -42.95 24.67
C GLY A 122 12.13 -43.02 23.19
N LYS A 123 11.18 -42.20 22.73
CA LYS A 123 10.92 -42.03 21.28
C LYS A 123 11.96 -41.09 20.67
N ASP A 124 12.55 -41.54 19.56
CA ASP A 124 13.72 -40.98 18.90
C ASP A 124 13.78 -39.45 18.85
N LYS A 125 14.93 -38.93 19.28
CA LYS A 125 15.35 -37.52 19.23
C LYS A 125 15.60 -37.03 17.79
N SER A 126 14.67 -37.27 16.87
CA SER A 126 14.76 -36.79 15.49
C SER A 126 14.34 -35.31 15.42
N SER A 127 15.29 -34.42 15.75
CA SER A 127 15.49 -33.03 15.27
C SER A 127 14.33 -32.01 15.18
N SER A 128 13.09 -32.31 15.55
CA SER A 128 11.99 -31.34 15.55
C SER A 128 11.34 -31.26 16.91
N ILE A 129 11.62 -30.17 17.64
CA ILE A 129 11.04 -29.82 18.94
C ILE A 129 9.52 -29.59 18.88
N VAL A 130 8.95 -29.49 17.67
CA VAL A 130 7.52 -29.25 17.45
C VAL A 130 6.96 -30.42 16.66
N ASP A 131 5.96 -31.07 17.24
CA ASP A 131 5.18 -32.12 16.60
C ASP A 131 4.41 -31.51 15.40
N VAL A 132 4.62 -32.05 14.20
CA VAL A 132 4.01 -31.51 12.97
C VAL A 132 2.47 -31.66 13.01
N SER A 133 1.95 -32.54 13.88
CA SER A 133 0.53 -32.77 14.11
C SER A 133 -0.04 -32.03 15.33
N ASN A 134 0.29 -30.75 15.51
CA ASN A 134 -0.37 -29.96 16.55
C ASN A 134 -1.85 -29.71 16.21
N HIS A 135 -2.75 -30.18 17.08
CA HIS A 135 -4.19 -29.95 16.98
C HIS A 135 -4.64 -28.98 18.07
N PRO A 136 -4.74 -27.67 17.77
CA PRO A 136 -5.16 -26.70 18.78
C PRO A 136 -6.59 -26.96 19.20
N ASP A 137 -6.87 -26.61 20.46
CA ASP A 137 -8.20 -26.74 21.04
C ASP A 137 -9.26 -25.93 20.28
N ALA A 138 -10.51 -26.35 20.38
CA ALA A 138 -11.64 -25.67 19.76
C ALA A 138 -11.77 -24.22 20.23
N GLU A 139 -11.51 -23.94 21.51
CA GLU A 139 -11.57 -22.58 22.05
C GLU A 139 -10.52 -21.67 21.40
N THR A 140 -9.28 -22.16 21.26
CA THR A 140 -8.20 -21.42 20.59
C THR A 140 -8.54 -21.13 19.14
N LYS A 141 -9.15 -22.09 18.43
CA LYS A 141 -9.61 -21.87 17.04
C LYS A 141 -10.65 -20.76 16.95
N VAL A 142 -11.64 -20.76 17.85
CA VAL A 142 -12.68 -19.72 17.90
C VAL A 142 -12.06 -18.35 18.21
N GLU A 143 -11.10 -18.29 19.14
CA GLU A 143 -10.44 -17.03 19.48
C GLU A 143 -9.67 -16.44 18.29
N VAL A 144 -8.94 -17.26 17.54
CA VAL A 144 -8.23 -16.83 16.32
C VAL A 144 -9.22 -16.31 15.27
N VAL A 145 -10.34 -17.00 15.06
CA VAL A 145 -11.39 -16.54 14.12
C VAL A 145 -11.96 -15.19 14.56
N ARG A 146 -12.28 -15.02 15.86
CA ARG A 146 -12.75 -13.75 16.42
C ARG A 146 -11.73 -12.62 16.24
N PHE A 147 -10.45 -12.92 16.46
CA PHE A 147 -9.38 -11.96 16.24
C PHE A 147 -9.30 -11.49 14.78
N LEU A 148 -9.47 -12.41 13.82
CA LEU A 148 -9.51 -12.10 12.39
C LEU A 148 -10.75 -11.28 12.00
N SER A 149 -11.93 -11.59 12.54
CA SER A 149 -13.14 -10.80 12.29
C SER A 149 -13.02 -9.37 12.82
N ASP A 150 -12.46 -9.19 14.02
CA ASP A 150 -12.21 -7.87 14.61
C ASP A 150 -11.26 -7.01 13.76
N ILE A 151 -10.28 -7.64 13.11
CA ILE A 151 -9.38 -6.98 12.17
C ILE A 151 -10.18 -6.48 10.96
N ASN A 152 -11.03 -7.32 10.41
CA ASN A 152 -11.83 -6.98 9.23
C ASN A 152 -12.83 -5.86 9.54
N ASP A 153 -13.50 -5.91 10.68
CA ASP A 153 -14.46 -4.87 11.10
C ASP A 153 -13.79 -3.51 11.28
N LYS A 154 -12.62 -3.47 11.91
CA LYS A 154 -11.83 -2.24 12.04
C LYS A 154 -11.45 -1.67 10.67
N ARG A 155 -11.11 -2.53 9.71
CA ARG A 155 -10.82 -2.11 8.32
C ARG A 155 -12.05 -1.53 7.65
N MET A 156 -13.22 -2.15 7.82
CA MET A 156 -14.47 -1.70 7.21
C MET A 156 -14.95 -0.37 7.81
N LYS A 157 -14.85 -0.18 9.12
CA LYS A 157 -15.20 1.09 9.78
C LYS A 157 -14.37 2.26 9.27
N ARG A 158 -13.07 2.08 9.05
CA ARG A 158 -12.19 3.13 8.49
C ARG A 158 -12.58 3.57 7.07
N ARG A 159 -13.15 2.67 6.27
CA ARG A 159 -13.57 2.97 4.89
C ARG A 159 -14.86 3.77 4.81
N ARG A 160 -15.67 3.81 5.88
CA ARG A 160 -16.99 4.46 5.91
C ARG A 160 -16.97 5.92 6.37
N ASN A 161 -15.79 6.54 6.52
CA ASN A 161 -15.72 7.92 6.96
C ASN A 161 -16.15 8.87 5.82
N ALA A 162 -17.39 9.35 5.91
CA ALA A 162 -18.04 10.27 4.97
C ALA A 162 -17.55 11.73 5.03
N LYS A 163 -16.55 12.03 5.87
CA LYS A 163 -16.10 13.43 6.11
C LYS A 163 -15.38 14.08 4.93
N ASP A 164 -14.92 13.30 3.96
CA ASP A 164 -14.25 13.84 2.76
C ASP A 164 -15.23 14.15 1.61
N GLU A 165 -16.53 13.90 1.79
CA GLU A 165 -17.51 13.95 0.70
C GLU A 165 -18.03 15.35 0.34
N GLU A 166 -17.77 16.37 1.16
CA GLU A 166 -18.33 17.73 1.02
C GLU A 166 -17.55 18.64 0.06
N VAL A 167 -16.42 18.19 -0.51
CA VAL A 167 -15.47 19.10 -1.21
C VAL A 167 -15.67 19.14 -2.73
N VAL A 168 -16.66 18.42 -3.29
CA VAL A 168 -16.87 18.37 -4.74
C VAL A 168 -18.30 18.76 -5.08
N ASP A 169 -18.52 20.03 -5.40
CA ASP A 169 -19.85 20.57 -5.71
C ASP A 169 -20.36 20.22 -7.12
N ASN A 170 -19.46 19.86 -8.05
CA ASN A 170 -19.81 19.61 -9.44
C ASN A 170 -19.48 18.16 -9.86
N PHE A 171 -20.46 17.28 -9.81
CA PHE A 171 -20.35 15.94 -10.41
C PHE A 171 -21.68 15.47 -11.00
N ILE A 172 -21.60 14.75 -12.13
CA ILE A 172 -22.76 14.20 -12.84
C ILE A 172 -23.12 12.81 -12.29
N ASN A 173 -22.12 12.05 -11.82
CA ASN A 173 -22.29 10.72 -11.23
C ASN A 173 -21.21 10.44 -10.18
N GLU A 174 -21.38 9.36 -9.42
CA GLU A 174 -20.47 8.99 -8.32
C GLU A 174 -19.02 8.73 -8.79
N LYS A 175 -18.84 8.17 -10.00
CA LYS A 175 -17.50 7.98 -10.57
C LYS A 175 -16.83 9.31 -10.90
N ASN A 176 -17.59 10.29 -11.38
CA ASN A 176 -17.14 11.64 -11.66
C ASN A 176 -16.80 12.36 -10.34
N LYS A 177 -17.60 12.17 -9.27
CA LYS A 177 -17.29 12.65 -7.91
C LYS A 177 -15.92 12.14 -7.43
N GLN A 178 -15.69 10.83 -7.51
CA GLN A 178 -14.43 10.19 -7.11
C GLN A 178 -13.23 10.64 -7.97
N PHE A 179 -13.47 10.90 -9.25
CA PHE A 179 -12.45 11.44 -10.15
C PHE A 179 -12.07 12.87 -9.77
N ASN A 180 -13.05 13.75 -9.54
CA ASN A 180 -12.80 15.14 -9.15
C ASN A 180 -12.14 15.22 -7.77
N MET A 181 -12.53 14.36 -6.82
CA MET A 181 -11.82 14.18 -5.54
C MET A 181 -10.34 13.85 -5.74
N LYS A 182 -10.04 12.95 -6.69
CA LYS A 182 -8.66 12.58 -7.01
C LYS A 182 -7.89 13.73 -7.64
N LEU A 183 -8.52 14.53 -8.51
CA LEU A 183 -7.91 15.72 -9.09
C LEU A 183 -7.60 16.77 -8.03
N ASN A 184 -8.55 17.06 -7.13
CA ASN A 184 -8.36 18.02 -6.03
C ASN A 184 -7.14 17.66 -5.16
N ARG A 185 -6.91 16.36 -4.88
CA ARG A 185 -5.73 15.88 -4.13
C ARG A 185 -4.39 16.17 -4.81
N GLN A 186 -4.38 16.32 -6.13
CA GLN A 186 -3.17 16.54 -6.93
C GLN A 186 -2.96 18.01 -7.28
N ILE A 187 -4.05 18.74 -7.53
CA ILE A 187 -4.04 20.10 -8.07
C ILE A 187 -4.09 21.15 -6.94
N ASN A 188 -4.88 20.93 -5.88
CA ASN A 188 -5.02 21.89 -4.78
C ASN A 188 -3.92 21.71 -3.71
N LYS A 189 -2.70 21.37 -4.13
CA LYS A 189 -1.52 21.30 -3.26
C LYS A 189 -0.77 22.63 -3.24
#